data_AF-A0A848NSN6-F1
#
_entry.id   AF-A0A848NSN6-F1
#
_cell.length_a   1.000
_cell.length_b   1.000
_cell.length_c   1.000
_cell.angle_alpha   90.00
_cell.angle_beta   90.00
_cell.angle_gamma   90.00
#
_symmetry.space_group_name_H-M   'P 1'
#
loop_
_entity.id
_entity.type
_entity.pdbx_description
1 polymer ?
#
loop_
_entity_poly.entity_id
_entity_poly.type
_entity_poly.pdbx_seq_one_letter_code
_entity_poly.pdbx_strand_id
1 'polypeptide(L)'
;PAAAATRLGVSRPPLYAYVSRGLLHAEAGATPRESRYLAEDVERLAAQRTRGRKPKEVAKATLNWGLPVLESAITLIEDGQLFYRGENAVALAQSSSVEAVAAHLWQCDQAMVFGAAAPRLPEDLAALFARHRGQRAEAALLPLFTAASDDDATALWQRSPERQAQGCGALVRTLAACLLQTAPDDAPIHAQCARAWGVDAAGADLSRMALVLCADHELNASSFTARCIASTGASLRGGIVRGRAALT
;
A
#
# COMPACT_ATOMS: atom_id res chain seq x y z
N PRO A 1 35.83 9.90 -14.78
CA PRO A 1 35.49 8.54 -14.28
C PRO A 1 34.23 8.41 -13.39
N ALA A 2 34.09 9.17 -12.30
CA ALA A 2 32.97 9.00 -11.36
C ALA A 2 31.59 9.28 -11.99
N ALA A 3 31.45 10.38 -12.74
CA ALA A 3 30.19 10.73 -13.40
C ALA A 3 29.73 9.66 -14.42
N ALA A 4 30.65 9.10 -15.20
CA ALA A 4 30.34 8.03 -16.16
C ALA A 4 29.92 6.72 -15.48
N ALA A 5 30.57 6.36 -14.37
CA ALA A 5 30.20 5.22 -13.54
C ALA A 5 28.78 5.37 -12.97
N THR A 6 28.45 6.55 -12.41
CA THR A 6 27.11 6.87 -11.92
C THR A 6 26.06 6.81 -13.03
N ARG A 7 26.35 7.39 -14.20
CA ARG A 7 25.44 7.40 -15.36
C ARG A 7 25.14 6.00 -15.90
N LEU A 8 26.13 5.11 -15.87
CA LEU A 8 26.01 3.72 -16.34
C LEU A 8 25.52 2.76 -15.25
N GLY A 9 25.38 3.21 -14.00
CA GLY A 9 25.01 2.38 -12.85
C GLY A 9 26.04 1.28 -12.54
N VAL A 10 27.33 1.57 -12.69
CA VAL A 10 28.43 0.61 -12.45
C VAL A 10 29.49 1.19 -11.53
N SER A 11 30.32 0.35 -10.91
CA SER A 11 31.52 0.77 -10.20
C SER A 11 32.62 1.23 -11.17
N ARG A 12 33.69 1.90 -10.70
CA ARG A 12 34.80 2.37 -11.56
C ARG A 12 35.58 1.25 -12.30
N PRO A 13 35.87 0.07 -11.69
CA PRO A 13 36.65 -0.99 -12.34
C PRO A 13 36.16 -1.43 -13.74
N PRO A 14 34.85 -1.64 -13.99
CA PRO A 14 34.37 -2.07 -15.31
C PRO A 14 34.50 -1.02 -16.42
N LEU A 15 34.78 0.26 -16.12
CA LEU A 15 34.97 1.28 -17.16
C LEU A 15 36.15 0.96 -18.08
N TYR A 16 37.25 0.44 -17.55
CA TYR A 16 38.41 0.03 -18.36
C TYR A 16 38.11 -1.14 -19.30
N ALA A 17 37.24 -2.06 -18.87
CA ALA A 17 36.79 -3.17 -19.71
C ALA A 17 35.94 -2.70 -20.89
N TYR A 18 35.13 -1.64 -20.72
CA TYR A 18 34.36 -1.06 -21.81
C TYR A 18 35.23 -0.32 -22.82
N VAL A 19 36.31 0.32 -22.36
CA VAL A 19 37.31 0.92 -23.27
C VAL A 19 38.04 -0.15 -24.07
N SER A 20 38.51 -1.21 -23.41
CA SER A 20 39.19 -2.32 -24.08
C SER A 20 38.32 -3.04 -25.12
N ARG A 21 36.99 -2.98 -24.96
CA ARG A 21 36.01 -3.56 -25.89
C ARG A 21 35.51 -2.57 -26.95
N GLY A 22 36.06 -1.35 -27.01
CA GLY A 22 35.67 -0.31 -27.96
C GLY A 22 34.28 0.29 -27.71
N LEU A 23 33.71 0.09 -26.52
CA LEU A 23 32.36 0.55 -26.16
C LEU A 23 32.36 1.96 -25.58
N LEU A 24 33.48 2.39 -25.01
CA LEU A 24 33.72 3.76 -24.54
C LEU A 24 35.05 4.24 -25.09
N HIS A 25 35.11 5.45 -25.62
CA HIS A 25 36.37 6.11 -25.89
C HIS A 25 36.85 6.83 -24.62
N ALA A 26 38.13 6.61 -24.29
CA ALA A 26 38.78 7.25 -23.16
C ALA A 26 39.83 8.25 -23.64
N GLU A 27 39.74 9.47 -23.14
CA GLU A 27 40.76 10.51 -23.29
C GLU A 27 41.53 10.66 -21.99
N ALA A 28 42.83 10.94 -22.09
CA ALA A 28 43.65 11.26 -20.93
C ALA A 28 43.15 12.57 -20.30
N GLY A 29 42.92 12.54 -18.98
CA GLY A 29 42.60 13.72 -18.20
C GLY A 29 43.83 14.56 -17.90
N ALA A 30 43.65 15.61 -17.08
CA ALA A 30 44.72 16.52 -16.70
C ALA A 30 45.81 15.88 -15.84
N THR A 31 45.53 14.70 -15.27
CA THR A 31 46.50 13.90 -14.50
C THR A 31 46.55 12.46 -15.03
N PRO A 32 47.67 11.73 -14.85
CA PRO A 32 47.81 10.34 -15.32
C PRO A 32 46.79 9.36 -14.71
N ARG A 33 46.11 9.74 -13.62
CA ARG A 33 45.09 8.94 -12.92
C ARG A 33 43.66 9.31 -13.31
N GLU A 34 43.48 10.31 -14.16
CA GLU A 34 42.17 10.73 -14.63
C GLU A 34 41.96 10.31 -16.08
N SER A 35 40.86 9.60 -16.33
CA SER A 35 40.36 9.33 -17.67
C SER A 35 38.99 10.01 -17.85
N ARG A 36 38.86 10.73 -18.97
CA ARG A 36 37.63 11.34 -19.45
C ARG A 36 37.00 10.41 -20.48
N TYR A 37 35.68 10.39 -20.54
CA TYR A 37 34.93 9.54 -21.46
C TYR A 37 34.00 10.41 -22.28
N LEU A 38 33.87 10.11 -23.58
CA LEU A 38 32.94 10.82 -24.43
C LEU A 38 31.51 10.62 -23.94
N ALA A 39 30.79 11.72 -23.70
CA ALA A 39 29.44 11.68 -23.15
C ALA A 39 28.48 10.91 -24.06
N GLU A 40 28.62 11.05 -25.38
CA GLU A 40 27.82 10.34 -26.37
C GLU A 40 27.95 8.81 -26.28
N ASP A 41 29.15 8.30 -25.99
CA ASP A 41 29.39 6.86 -25.83
C ASP A 41 28.74 6.33 -24.55
N VAL A 42 28.82 7.12 -23.48
CA VAL A 42 28.19 6.81 -22.18
C VAL A 42 26.66 6.76 -22.34
N GLU A 43 26.07 7.74 -23.02
CA GLU A 43 24.62 7.77 -23.29
C GLU A 43 24.18 6.63 -24.21
N ARG A 44 24.93 6.37 -25.29
CA ARG A 44 24.65 5.28 -26.23
C ARG A 44 24.70 3.93 -25.52
N LEU A 45 25.71 3.71 -24.68
CA LEU A 45 25.86 2.47 -23.92
C LEU A 45 24.77 2.33 -22.84
N ALA A 46 24.38 3.42 -22.16
CA ALA A 46 23.26 3.43 -21.23
C ALA A 46 21.94 3.07 -21.93
N ALA A 47 21.65 3.69 -23.08
CA ALA A 47 20.46 3.43 -23.88
C ALA A 47 20.42 1.99 -24.41
N GLN A 48 21.56 1.44 -24.85
CA GLN A 48 21.68 0.05 -25.28
C GLN A 48 21.46 -0.95 -24.15
N ARG A 49 21.91 -0.66 -22.92
CA ARG A 49 21.63 -1.51 -21.74
C ARG A 49 20.14 -1.51 -21.38
N THR A 50 19.47 -0.37 -21.53
CA THR A 50 18.01 -0.26 -21.32
C THR A 50 17.23 -1.01 -22.42
N ARG A 51 17.64 -0.91 -23.68
CA ARG A 51 17.02 -1.63 -24.82
C ARG A 51 17.37 -3.12 -24.88
N GLY A 52 18.53 -3.52 -24.36
CA GLY A 52 19.06 -4.88 -24.43
C GLY A 52 18.55 -5.85 -23.36
N ARG A 53 17.76 -5.37 -22.38
CA ARG A 53 16.98 -6.25 -21.48
C ARG A 53 15.91 -6.95 -22.32
N LYS A 54 16.21 -8.18 -22.74
CA LYS A 54 15.36 -8.98 -23.63
C LYS A 54 13.93 -9.07 -23.06
N PRO A 55 12.88 -8.91 -23.88
CA PRO A 55 11.48 -9.08 -23.44
C PRO A 55 11.22 -10.41 -22.74
N LYS A 56 11.99 -11.46 -23.06
CA LYS A 56 11.94 -12.77 -22.40
C LYS A 56 12.41 -12.76 -20.95
N GLU A 57 13.37 -11.92 -20.57
CA GLU A 57 13.82 -11.79 -19.18
C GLU A 57 12.90 -10.89 -18.38
N VAL A 58 12.34 -9.85 -19.00
CA VAL A 58 11.25 -9.06 -18.40
C VAL A 58 10.04 -9.97 -18.15
N ALA A 59 9.60 -10.74 -19.14
CA ALA A 59 8.51 -11.71 -19.00
C ALA A 59 8.82 -12.83 -18.01
N LYS A 60 10.04 -13.36 -17.96
CA LYS A 60 10.43 -14.39 -16.97
C LYS A 60 10.54 -13.81 -15.56
N ALA A 61 10.91 -12.54 -15.41
CA ALA A 61 10.78 -11.80 -14.16
C ALA A 61 9.31 -11.51 -13.83
N THR A 62 8.43 -11.27 -14.81
CA THR A 62 6.99 -11.06 -14.55
C THR A 62 6.27 -12.38 -14.20
N LEU A 63 6.71 -13.51 -14.76
CA LEU A 63 6.11 -14.84 -14.58
C LEU A 63 6.55 -15.55 -13.30
N ASN A 64 7.67 -15.11 -12.68
CA ASN A 64 8.18 -15.63 -11.40
C ASN A 64 8.11 -14.58 -10.27
N TRP A 65 7.09 -13.70 -10.26
CA TRP A 65 6.94 -12.64 -9.23
C TRP A 65 8.24 -11.86 -8.96
N GLY A 66 9.05 -11.66 -10.00
CA GLY A 66 10.27 -10.86 -9.96
C GLY A 66 9.91 -9.41 -9.67
N LEU A 67 10.55 -8.88 -8.62
CA LEU A 67 10.31 -7.60 -7.97
C LEU A 67 9.66 -6.53 -8.87
N PRO A 68 8.35 -6.29 -8.78
CA PRO A 68 7.87 -4.94 -8.92
C PRO A 68 8.34 -4.21 -7.65
N VAL A 69 9.54 -3.63 -7.68
CA VAL A 69 9.93 -2.65 -6.66
C VAL A 69 9.07 -1.41 -6.91
N LEU A 70 7.83 -1.46 -6.43
CA LEU A 70 7.02 -0.26 -6.29
C LEU A 70 7.57 0.47 -5.08
N GLU A 71 8.41 1.46 -5.33
CA GLU A 71 8.88 2.37 -4.28
C GLU A 71 7.67 2.90 -3.51
N SER A 72 7.69 2.73 -2.19
CA SER A 72 6.60 3.13 -1.31
C SER A 72 7.18 3.70 -0.03
N ALA A 73 6.63 4.82 0.42
CA ALA A 73 7.00 5.47 1.68
C ALA A 73 5.95 5.21 2.79
N ILE A 74 5.19 4.12 2.68
CA ILE A 74 4.07 3.80 3.60
C ILE A 74 4.58 2.97 4.78
N THR A 75 5.21 1.83 4.51
CA THR A 75 5.64 0.87 5.53
C THR A 75 7.06 0.40 5.26
N LEU A 76 7.88 0.33 6.31
CA LEU A 76 9.22 -0.25 6.28
C LEU A 76 9.26 -1.41 7.29
N ILE A 77 9.76 -2.56 6.84
CA ILE A 77 10.10 -3.69 7.70
C ILE A 77 11.60 -3.93 7.56
N GLU A 78 12.35 -3.61 8.61
CA GLU A 78 13.82 -3.73 8.61
C GLU A 78 14.28 -4.18 10.01
N ASP A 79 15.24 -5.10 10.05
CA ASP A 79 15.81 -5.64 11.29
C ASP A 79 14.77 -6.11 12.34
N GLY A 80 13.68 -6.70 11.85
CA GLY A 80 12.57 -7.20 12.69
C GLY A 80 11.68 -6.11 13.29
N GLN A 81 11.85 -4.86 12.86
CA GLN A 81 11.05 -3.71 13.27
C GLN A 81 10.07 -3.31 12.17
N LEU A 82 8.91 -2.82 12.57
CA LEU A 82 7.84 -2.33 11.69
C LEU A 82 7.68 -0.82 11.88
N PHE A 83 7.70 -0.08 10.77
CA PHE A 83 7.52 1.37 10.77
C PHE A 83 6.42 1.79 9.80
N TYR A 84 5.56 2.70 10.26
CA TYR A 84 4.56 3.39 9.47
C TYR A 84 5.02 4.81 9.21
N ARG A 85 5.38 5.09 7.95
CA ARG A 85 5.93 6.39 7.49
C ARG A 85 7.08 6.90 8.38
N GLY A 86 7.97 5.99 8.79
CA GLY A 86 9.12 6.30 9.64
C GLY A 86 8.85 6.27 11.15
N GLU A 87 7.60 6.14 11.59
CA GLU A 87 7.26 5.98 13.00
C GLU A 87 7.14 4.51 13.38
N ASN A 88 7.74 4.11 14.50
CA ASN A 88 7.72 2.72 14.95
C ASN A 88 6.28 2.27 15.29
N ALA A 89 5.80 1.20 14.65
CA ALA A 89 4.44 0.71 14.79
C ALA A 89 4.13 0.19 16.20
N VAL A 90 5.12 -0.36 16.90
CA VAL A 90 4.97 -0.80 18.31
C VAL A 90 4.82 0.40 19.23
N ALA A 91 5.55 1.50 18.98
CA ALA A 91 5.38 2.75 19.72
C ALA A 91 3.99 3.35 19.46
N LEU A 92 3.55 3.41 18.19
CA LEU A 92 2.19 3.83 17.84
C LEU A 92 1.12 2.98 18.54
N ALA A 93 1.32 1.66 18.61
CA ALA A 93 0.39 0.76 19.29
C ALA A 93 0.23 1.06 20.78
N GLN A 94 1.15 1.78 21.43
CA GLN A 94 1.02 2.12 22.86
C GLN A 94 -0.13 3.08 23.15
N SER A 95 -0.49 3.96 22.21
CA SER A 95 -1.50 5.01 22.47
C SER A 95 -2.41 5.33 21.29
N SER A 96 -2.00 5.08 20.05
CA SER A 96 -2.76 5.48 18.86
C SER A 96 -3.95 4.55 18.62
N SER A 97 -5.02 5.09 18.03
CA SER A 97 -6.11 4.28 17.50
C SER A 97 -5.83 3.90 16.04
N VAL A 98 -6.55 2.90 15.52
CA VAL A 98 -6.42 2.51 14.10
C VAL A 98 -6.85 3.64 13.16
N GLU A 99 -7.79 4.47 13.57
CA GLU A 99 -8.24 5.65 12.83
C GLU A 99 -7.14 6.71 12.76
N ALA A 100 -6.44 6.96 13.86
CA ALA A 100 -5.28 7.87 13.88
C ALA A 100 -4.15 7.34 13.00
N VAL A 101 -3.87 6.04 13.04
CA VAL A 101 -2.86 5.41 12.18
C VAL A 101 -3.29 5.42 10.72
N ALA A 102 -4.57 5.21 10.40
CA ALA A 102 -5.07 5.33 9.04
C ALA A 102 -4.89 6.77 8.51
N ALA A 103 -5.22 7.79 9.32
CA ALA A 103 -5.01 9.19 8.98
C ALA A 103 -3.53 9.51 8.72
N HIS A 104 -2.62 8.98 9.56
CA HIS A 104 -1.17 9.08 9.39
C HIS A 104 -0.70 8.43 8.08
N LEU A 105 -1.10 7.17 7.82
CA LEU A 105 -0.77 6.44 6.60
C LEU A 105 -1.30 7.15 5.34
N TRP A 106 -2.47 7.76 5.41
CA TRP A 106 -3.07 8.50 4.30
C TRP A 106 -2.61 9.95 4.20
N GLN A 107 -1.82 10.45 5.16
CA GLN A 107 -1.34 11.83 5.24
C GLN A 107 -2.48 12.86 5.19
N CYS A 108 -3.49 12.63 6.02
CA CYS A 108 -4.68 13.47 6.11
C CYS A 108 -5.07 13.72 7.57
N ASP A 109 -5.92 14.72 7.79
CA ASP A 109 -6.45 15.01 9.12
C ASP A 109 -7.47 13.93 9.53
N GLN A 110 -7.31 13.33 10.71
CA GLN A 110 -8.24 12.33 11.23
C GLN A 110 -9.68 12.87 11.31
N ALA A 111 -9.88 14.14 11.67
CA ALA A 111 -11.20 14.76 11.72
C ALA A 111 -11.81 14.92 10.31
N MET A 112 -10.99 15.12 9.28
CA MET A 112 -11.46 15.13 7.90
C MET A 112 -12.01 13.76 7.49
N VAL A 113 -11.35 12.67 7.89
CA VAL A 113 -11.73 11.30 7.48
C VAL A 113 -12.83 10.70 8.33
N PHE A 114 -12.71 10.83 9.65
CA PHE A 114 -13.57 10.16 10.63
C PHE A 114 -14.45 11.14 11.43
N GLY A 115 -14.40 12.44 11.16
CA GLY A 115 -15.26 13.43 11.83
C GLY A 115 -16.68 13.52 11.26
N ALA A 116 -16.92 12.99 10.07
CA ALA A 116 -18.27 12.87 9.52
C ALA A 116 -19.13 11.88 10.34
N ALA A 117 -20.46 11.96 10.23
CA ALA A 117 -21.35 10.99 10.85
C ALA A 117 -21.14 9.56 10.33
N ALA A 118 -21.55 8.57 11.11
CA ALA A 118 -21.53 7.18 10.66
C ALA A 118 -22.35 6.99 9.37
N PRO A 119 -21.88 6.16 8.41
CA PRO A 119 -22.59 5.96 7.16
C PRO A 119 -23.97 5.32 7.42
N ARG A 120 -24.93 5.59 6.54
CA ARG A 120 -26.22 4.88 6.54
C ARG A 120 -26.08 3.62 5.72
N LEU A 121 -26.43 2.47 6.30
CA LEU A 121 -26.48 1.21 5.56
C LEU A 121 -27.81 1.09 4.79
N PRO A 122 -27.84 0.34 3.68
CA PRO A 122 -29.07 -0.04 3.01
C PRO A 122 -30.07 -0.73 3.96
N GLU A 123 -31.36 -0.48 3.78
CA GLU A 123 -32.43 -0.98 4.68
C GLU A 123 -32.48 -2.51 4.76
N ASP A 124 -32.15 -3.20 3.67
CA ASP A 124 -32.16 -4.66 3.55
C ASP A 124 -30.94 -5.34 4.21
N LEU A 125 -29.92 -4.58 4.59
CA LEU A 125 -28.69 -5.14 5.13
C LEU A 125 -28.88 -5.82 6.49
N ALA A 126 -29.84 -5.37 7.30
CA ALA A 126 -30.17 -6.01 8.57
C ALA A 126 -30.64 -7.48 8.38
N ALA A 127 -31.40 -7.75 7.30
CA ALA A 127 -31.82 -9.10 6.94
C ALA A 127 -30.63 -9.93 6.45
N LEU A 128 -29.69 -9.32 5.72
CA LEU A 128 -28.45 -9.98 5.31
C LEU A 128 -27.55 -10.32 6.52
N PHE A 129 -27.41 -9.44 7.50
CA PHE A 129 -26.72 -9.76 8.75
C PHE A 129 -27.34 -10.96 9.45
N ALA A 130 -28.67 -11.01 9.58
CA ALA A 130 -29.37 -12.14 10.17
C ALA A 130 -29.08 -13.46 9.42
N ARG A 131 -29.01 -13.44 8.08
CA ARG A 131 -28.67 -14.61 7.25
C ARG A 131 -27.23 -15.08 7.42
N HIS A 132 -26.30 -14.17 7.67
CA HIS A 132 -24.87 -14.46 7.81
C HIS A 132 -24.42 -14.61 9.27
N ARG A 133 -25.33 -14.54 10.24
CA ARG A 133 -25.01 -14.72 11.66
C ARG A 133 -24.41 -16.10 11.93
N GLY A 134 -23.38 -16.13 12.76
CA GLY A 134 -22.69 -17.36 13.15
C GLY A 134 -21.82 -17.98 12.06
N GLN A 135 -21.81 -17.42 10.84
CA GLN A 135 -20.84 -17.80 9.83
C GLN A 135 -19.46 -17.23 10.17
N ARG A 136 -18.43 -17.91 9.66
CA ARG A 136 -17.05 -17.41 9.72
C ARG A 136 -16.94 -16.04 9.04
N ALA A 137 -16.20 -15.12 9.65
CA ALA A 137 -16.04 -13.75 9.15
C ALA A 137 -15.47 -13.72 7.72
N GLU A 138 -14.60 -14.65 7.38
CA GLU A 138 -14.00 -14.80 6.06
C GLU A 138 -15.07 -15.00 4.97
N ALA A 139 -16.10 -15.80 5.26
CA ALA A 139 -17.20 -16.12 4.35
C ALA A 139 -18.28 -15.03 4.32
N ALA A 140 -18.58 -14.40 5.46
CA ALA A 140 -19.66 -13.43 5.57
C ALA A 140 -19.28 -12.01 5.08
N LEU A 141 -18.06 -11.57 5.34
CA LEU A 141 -17.74 -10.14 5.24
C LEU A 141 -17.61 -9.64 3.79
N LEU A 142 -17.18 -10.47 2.83
CA LEU A 142 -17.17 -10.06 1.41
C LEU A 142 -18.58 -9.78 0.85
N PRO A 143 -19.58 -10.69 0.94
CA PRO A 143 -20.92 -10.41 0.43
C PRO A 143 -21.60 -9.27 1.21
N LEU A 144 -21.44 -9.22 2.53
CA LEU A 144 -22.00 -8.14 3.36
C LEU A 144 -21.43 -6.78 2.98
N PHE A 145 -20.10 -6.65 2.91
CA PHE A 145 -19.45 -5.39 2.54
C PHE A 145 -19.81 -4.94 1.12
N THR A 146 -19.90 -5.89 0.18
CA THR A 146 -20.28 -5.59 -1.20
C THR A 146 -21.70 -5.02 -1.27
N ALA A 147 -22.65 -5.57 -0.51
CA ALA A 147 -24.02 -5.08 -0.43
C ALA A 147 -24.13 -3.74 0.33
N ALA A 148 -23.29 -3.54 1.34
CA ALA A 148 -23.34 -2.39 2.25
C ALA A 148 -22.68 -1.11 1.73
N SER A 149 -21.99 -1.15 0.58
CA SER A 149 -21.15 -0.05 0.10
C SER A 149 -21.34 0.23 -1.40
N ASP A 150 -21.15 1.49 -1.79
CA ASP A 150 -21.17 1.97 -3.17
C ASP A 150 -19.80 2.53 -3.60
N ASP A 151 -19.66 2.75 -4.91
CA ASP A 151 -18.41 3.25 -5.49
C ASP A 151 -18.32 4.78 -5.51
N ASP A 152 -19.43 5.51 -5.33
CA ASP A 152 -19.55 6.94 -5.68
C ASP A 152 -18.59 7.83 -4.90
N ALA A 153 -18.48 7.60 -3.58
CA ALA A 153 -17.60 8.39 -2.72
C ALA A 153 -16.11 8.17 -3.01
N THR A 154 -15.74 7.05 -3.65
CA THR A 154 -14.35 6.67 -3.92
C THR A 154 -14.07 6.35 -5.39
N ALA A 155 -14.94 6.80 -6.28
CA ALA A 155 -14.81 6.60 -7.70
C ALA A 155 -13.65 7.42 -8.27
N LEU A 156 -13.08 6.95 -9.39
CA LEU A 156 -11.95 7.63 -10.04
C LEU A 156 -12.29 9.08 -10.47
N TRP A 157 -13.55 9.38 -10.75
CA TRP A 157 -14.01 10.72 -11.13
C TRP A 157 -14.19 11.66 -9.93
N GLN A 158 -14.12 11.17 -8.68
CA GLN A 158 -14.15 12.01 -7.49
C GLN A 158 -12.85 12.80 -7.39
N ARG A 159 -12.94 14.13 -7.51
CA ARG A 159 -11.77 15.02 -7.53
C ARG A 159 -11.54 15.80 -6.23
N SER A 160 -12.50 15.80 -5.30
CA SER A 160 -12.31 16.43 -3.99
C SER A 160 -11.53 15.47 -3.08
N PRO A 161 -10.32 15.84 -2.64
CA PRO A 161 -9.56 15.05 -1.68
C PRO A 161 -10.36 14.83 -0.38
N GLU A 162 -11.13 15.82 0.06
CA GLU A 162 -11.93 15.75 1.28
C GLU A 162 -13.05 14.72 1.14
N ARG A 163 -13.80 14.73 0.03
CA ARG A 163 -14.86 13.75 -0.22
C ARG A 163 -14.29 12.34 -0.36
N GLN A 164 -13.15 12.20 -1.03
CA GLN A 164 -12.48 10.91 -1.17
C GLN A 164 -12.04 10.38 0.20
N ALA A 165 -11.44 11.23 1.03
CA ALA A 165 -10.98 10.86 2.37
C ALA A 165 -12.17 10.48 3.28
N GLN A 166 -13.26 11.26 3.27
CA GLN A 166 -14.52 10.91 3.94
C GLN A 166 -15.08 9.58 3.45
N GLY A 167 -15.03 9.33 2.14
CA GLY A 167 -15.41 8.05 1.52
C GLY A 167 -14.58 6.88 2.05
N CYS A 168 -13.26 7.05 2.16
CA CYS A 168 -12.39 6.04 2.78
C CYS A 168 -12.77 5.75 4.25
N GLY A 169 -13.03 6.80 5.04
CA GLY A 169 -13.49 6.65 6.43
C GLY A 169 -14.82 5.93 6.54
N ALA A 170 -15.77 6.25 5.65
CA ALA A 170 -17.05 5.56 5.55
C ALA A 170 -16.87 4.08 5.18
N LEU A 171 -16.01 3.74 4.23
CA LEU A 171 -15.72 2.34 3.88
C LEU A 171 -15.11 1.57 5.06
N VAL A 172 -14.21 2.17 5.83
CA VAL A 172 -13.66 1.54 7.05
C VAL A 172 -14.76 1.28 8.08
N ARG A 173 -15.65 2.25 8.34
CA ARG A 173 -16.78 2.08 9.26
C ARG A 173 -17.77 1.03 8.77
N THR A 174 -18.07 1.01 7.48
CA THR A 174 -18.93 -0.02 6.86
C THR A 174 -18.30 -1.41 6.98
N LEU A 175 -16.98 -1.53 6.81
CA LEU A 175 -16.27 -2.79 6.98
C LEU A 175 -16.35 -3.28 8.44
N ALA A 176 -16.17 -2.39 9.42
CA ALA A 176 -16.33 -2.70 10.84
C ALA A 176 -17.76 -3.14 11.17
N ALA A 177 -18.77 -2.39 10.69
CA ALA A 177 -20.18 -2.73 10.85
C ALA A 177 -20.51 -4.12 10.25
N CYS A 178 -19.97 -4.44 9.07
CA CYS A 178 -20.18 -5.75 8.45
C CYS A 178 -19.46 -6.89 9.19
N LEU A 179 -18.27 -6.64 9.74
CA LEU A 179 -17.52 -7.61 10.54
C LEU A 179 -18.25 -7.94 11.83
N LEU A 180 -18.73 -6.91 12.52
CA LEU A 180 -19.45 -7.03 13.79
C LEU A 180 -20.92 -7.37 13.60
N GLN A 181 -21.44 -7.25 12.37
CA GLN A 181 -22.86 -7.39 12.02
C GLN A 181 -23.76 -6.48 12.87
N THR A 182 -23.32 -5.23 13.06
CA THR A 182 -24.01 -4.17 13.81
C THR A 182 -24.30 -2.98 12.91
N ALA A 183 -25.13 -2.04 13.38
CA ALA A 183 -25.25 -0.73 12.71
C ALA A 183 -23.89 -0.01 12.73
N PRO A 184 -23.60 0.87 11.74
CA PRO A 184 -22.39 1.68 11.77
C PRO A 184 -22.44 2.65 12.92
N ASP A 185 -21.27 2.91 13.47
CA ASP A 185 -21.06 3.71 14.67
C ASP A 185 -19.86 4.63 14.43
N ASP A 186 -19.87 5.79 15.06
CA ASP A 186 -18.80 6.79 14.98
C ASP A 186 -17.76 6.65 16.10
N ALA A 187 -18.04 5.85 17.12
CA ALA A 187 -17.10 5.48 18.17
C ALA A 187 -15.85 4.79 17.60
N PRO A 188 -14.71 4.82 18.30
CA PRO A 188 -13.52 4.10 17.86
C PRO A 188 -13.76 2.60 17.64
N ILE A 189 -13.23 2.04 16.56
CA ILE A 189 -13.47 0.66 16.11
C ILE A 189 -13.11 -0.35 17.19
N HIS A 190 -12.01 -0.14 17.92
CA HIS A 190 -11.62 -1.02 19.02
C HIS A 190 -12.67 -1.06 20.14
N ALA A 191 -13.35 0.06 20.41
CA ALA A 191 -14.45 0.12 21.38
C ALA A 191 -15.72 -0.56 20.84
N GLN A 192 -15.98 -0.46 19.53
CA GLN A 192 -17.06 -1.21 18.88
C GLN A 192 -16.82 -2.72 18.98
N CYS A 193 -15.60 -3.17 18.65
CA CYS A 193 -15.18 -4.56 18.83
C CYS A 193 -15.34 -5.01 20.27
N ALA A 194 -14.94 -4.17 21.23
CA ALA A 194 -15.03 -4.51 22.64
C ALA A 194 -16.48 -4.76 23.10
N ARG A 195 -17.40 -3.88 22.68
CA ARG A 195 -18.84 -4.06 22.94
C ARG A 195 -19.40 -5.32 22.28
N ALA A 196 -19.04 -5.57 21.01
CA ALA A 196 -19.55 -6.69 20.24
C ALA A 196 -19.06 -8.05 20.77
N TRP A 197 -17.82 -8.11 21.28
CA TRP A 197 -17.21 -9.33 21.82
C TRP A 197 -17.37 -9.48 23.32
N GLY A 198 -17.91 -8.46 24.01
CA GLY A 198 -18.15 -8.49 25.45
C GLY A 198 -16.86 -8.53 26.28
N VAL A 199 -15.79 -7.87 25.82
CA VAL A 199 -14.51 -7.77 26.54
C VAL A 199 -14.44 -6.50 27.38
N ASP A 200 -13.61 -6.53 28.42
CA ASP A 200 -13.38 -5.41 29.32
C ASP A 200 -12.42 -4.36 28.72
N ALA A 201 -12.04 -3.37 29.55
CA ALA A 201 -11.13 -2.30 29.13
C ALA A 201 -9.74 -2.83 28.70
N ALA A 202 -9.24 -3.89 29.33
CA ALA A 202 -7.97 -4.49 28.94
C ALA A 202 -8.08 -5.19 27.58
N GLY A 203 -9.17 -5.91 27.34
CA GLY A 203 -9.46 -6.52 26.04
C GLY A 203 -9.69 -5.47 24.93
N ALA A 204 -10.31 -4.34 25.25
CA ALA A 204 -10.47 -3.22 24.33
C ALA A 204 -9.11 -2.62 23.93
N ASP A 205 -8.19 -2.46 24.87
CA ASP A 205 -6.85 -1.94 24.61
C ASP A 205 -6.01 -2.92 23.78
N LEU A 206 -6.08 -4.22 24.07
CA LEU A 206 -5.44 -5.26 23.24
C LEU A 206 -5.99 -5.25 21.81
N SER A 207 -7.30 -5.04 21.64
CA SER A 207 -7.93 -4.90 20.32
C SER A 207 -7.43 -3.66 19.58
N ARG A 208 -7.25 -2.53 20.28
CA ARG A 208 -6.67 -1.30 19.73
C ARG A 208 -5.24 -1.55 19.24
N MET A 209 -4.40 -2.14 20.08
CA MET A 209 -3.01 -2.48 19.75
C MET A 209 -2.94 -3.40 18.53
N ALA A 210 -3.75 -4.46 18.50
CA ALA A 210 -3.78 -5.41 17.40
C ALA A 210 -4.21 -4.74 16.08
N LEU A 211 -5.24 -3.89 16.11
CA LEU A 211 -5.67 -3.15 14.93
C LEU A 211 -4.59 -2.20 14.41
N VAL A 212 -3.83 -1.55 15.30
CA VAL A 212 -2.69 -0.71 14.90
C VAL A 212 -1.58 -1.53 14.27
N LEU A 213 -1.15 -2.63 14.90
CA LEU A 213 -0.06 -3.47 14.40
C LEU A 213 -0.40 -4.18 13.08
N CYS A 214 -1.68 -4.33 12.77
CA CYS A 214 -2.17 -4.91 11.52
C CYS A 214 -2.59 -3.86 10.48
N ALA A 215 -2.33 -2.56 10.71
CA ALA A 215 -2.82 -1.49 9.84
C ALA A 215 -2.24 -1.56 8.42
N ASP A 216 -0.98 -1.95 8.29
CA ASP A 216 -0.33 -2.26 7.02
C ASP A 216 0.84 -3.24 7.21
N HIS A 217 1.20 -3.96 6.15
CA HIS A 217 2.32 -4.91 6.13
C HIS A 217 2.97 -4.94 4.74
N GLU A 218 3.50 -3.79 4.32
CA GLU A 218 4.28 -3.61 3.09
C GLU A 218 3.56 -4.14 1.83
N LEU A 219 4.28 -4.75 0.88
CA LEU A 219 3.74 -5.28 -0.37
C LEU A 219 3.33 -6.75 -0.22
N ASN A 220 2.41 -7.02 0.71
CA ASN A 220 1.77 -8.33 0.79
C ASN A 220 0.87 -8.61 -0.43
N ALA A 221 0.48 -9.87 -0.63
CA ALA A 221 -0.32 -10.29 -1.79
C ALA A 221 -1.60 -9.45 -1.97
N SER A 222 -2.30 -9.15 -0.87
CA SER A 222 -3.55 -8.40 -0.91
C SER A 222 -3.37 -6.92 -1.29
N SER A 223 -2.33 -6.27 -0.76
CA SER A 223 -2.01 -4.87 -1.07
C SER A 223 -1.49 -4.75 -2.51
N PHE A 224 -0.73 -5.72 -2.99
CA PHE A 224 -0.34 -5.81 -4.40
C PHE A 224 -1.55 -5.98 -5.32
N THR A 225 -2.46 -6.93 -5.02
CA THR A 225 -3.68 -7.13 -5.79
C THR A 225 -4.52 -5.87 -5.84
N ALA A 226 -4.74 -5.20 -4.70
CA ALA A 226 -5.46 -3.94 -4.62
C ALA A 226 -4.84 -2.85 -5.52
N ARG A 227 -3.51 -2.75 -5.56
CA ARG A 227 -2.80 -1.82 -6.47
C ARG A 227 -3.01 -2.16 -7.94
N CYS A 228 -2.95 -3.45 -8.30
CA CYS A 228 -3.25 -3.87 -9.68
C CYS A 228 -4.68 -3.47 -10.10
N ILE A 229 -5.66 -3.69 -9.23
CA ILE A 229 -7.06 -3.31 -9.47
C ILE A 229 -7.21 -1.79 -9.59
N ALA A 230 -6.60 -1.02 -8.68
CA ALA A 230 -6.65 0.43 -8.74
C ALA A 230 -6.02 0.97 -10.04
N SER A 231 -4.96 0.32 -10.54
CA SER A 231 -4.28 0.73 -11.79
C SER A 231 -5.18 0.64 -13.04
N THR A 232 -6.27 -0.14 -12.99
CA THR A 232 -7.26 -0.21 -14.07
C THR A 232 -8.34 0.88 -13.97
N GLY A 233 -8.22 1.82 -13.04
CA GLY A 233 -9.21 2.87 -12.80
C GLY A 233 -10.42 2.45 -11.97
N ALA A 234 -10.33 1.33 -11.23
CA ALA A 234 -11.38 0.93 -10.29
C ALA A 234 -11.48 1.91 -9.11
N SER A 235 -12.67 2.01 -8.50
CA SER A 235 -12.87 2.72 -7.23
C SER A 235 -12.04 2.09 -6.11
N LEU A 236 -11.79 2.85 -5.03
CA LEU A 236 -11.10 2.31 -3.85
C LEU A 236 -11.91 1.18 -3.21
N ARG A 237 -13.24 1.30 -3.15
CA ARG A 237 -14.12 0.20 -2.78
C ARG A 237 -13.89 -1.04 -3.65
N GLY A 238 -13.84 -0.89 -4.96
CA GLY A 238 -13.58 -1.98 -5.90
C GLY A 238 -12.22 -2.65 -5.66
N GLY A 239 -11.21 -1.85 -5.30
CA GLY A 239 -9.91 -2.32 -4.82
C GLY A 239 -10.00 -3.16 -3.56
N ILE A 240 -10.77 -2.73 -2.55
CA ILE A 240 -10.98 -3.47 -1.29
C ILE A 240 -11.69 -4.80 -1.55
N VAL A 241 -12.83 -4.78 -2.26
CA VAL A 241 -13.65 -5.97 -2.54
C VAL A 241 -12.83 -7.05 -3.24
N ARG A 242 -12.08 -6.68 -4.28
CA ARG A 242 -11.31 -7.62 -5.10
C ARG A 242 -9.95 -7.96 -4.49
N GLY A 243 -9.30 -7.04 -3.79
CA GLY A 243 -8.05 -7.28 -3.05
C GLY A 243 -8.26 -8.22 -1.86
N ARG A 244 -9.41 -8.12 -1.19
CA ARG A 244 -9.79 -9.02 -0.10
C ARG A 244 -9.88 -10.49 -0.54
N ALA A 245 -10.30 -10.76 -1.78
CA ALA A 245 -10.35 -12.12 -2.30
C ALA A 245 -8.96 -12.79 -2.39
N ALA A 246 -7.86 -12.01 -2.31
CA ALA A 246 -6.51 -12.55 -2.24
C ALA A 246 -6.04 -12.87 -0.79
N LEU A 247 -6.82 -12.52 0.24
CA LEU A 247 -6.52 -12.83 1.66
C LEU A 247 -7.10 -14.19 2.12
N THR A 248 -8.01 -14.78 1.34
CA THR A 248 -8.79 -15.98 1.69
C THR A 248 -8.55 -17.10 0.69
#